data_AF-A0A3A5ALB1-F1
#
_entry.id   AF-A0A3A5ALB1-F1
#
_cell.length_a   1.000
_cell.length_b   1.000
_cell.length_c   1.000
_cell.angle_alpha   90.00
_cell.angle_beta   90.00
_cell.angle_gamma   90.00
#
_symmetry.space_group_name_H-M   'P 1'
#
loop_
_entity.id
_entity.type
_entity.pdbx_description
1 polymer ?
#
loop_
_entity_poly.entity_id
_entity_poly.type
_entity_poly.pdbx_seq_one_letter_code
_entity_poly.pdbx_strand_id
1 'polypeptide(L)'
;MRGDNSINPFGPEDILELLLEKLSRRGVLLLQVPRFIKDVMNIITENRYLAQSVVNHRLVRLGWDERILDGYVLELIRFLSESDANPYSRGTLPFAGSQSKVGITGENRVH
;
A
#
# COMPACT_ATOMS: atom_id res chain seq x y z
N MET A 1 -6.95 -31.53 -0.36
CA MET A 1 -5.61 -30.91 -0.34
C MET A 1 -5.82 -29.43 0.00
N ARG A 2 -5.41 -29.03 1.20
CA ARG A 2 -5.64 -27.70 1.77
C ARG A 2 -4.58 -26.78 1.16
N GLY A 3 -5.01 -25.84 0.31
CA GLY A 3 -4.15 -24.74 -0.11
C GLY A 3 -3.87 -23.89 1.12
N ASP A 4 -2.63 -23.93 1.57
CA ASP A 4 -2.11 -23.07 2.63
C ASP A 4 -2.00 -21.65 2.05
N ASN A 5 -3.16 -21.00 1.93
CA ASN A 5 -3.22 -19.57 1.69
C ASN A 5 -2.71 -18.95 2.98
N SER A 6 -1.46 -18.48 2.97
CA SER A 6 -0.87 -17.67 4.02
C SER A 6 -1.66 -16.36 4.13
N ILE A 7 -2.86 -16.44 4.70
CA ILE A 7 -3.69 -15.32 5.08
C ILE A 7 -2.94 -14.69 6.25
N ASN A 8 -2.27 -13.57 6.00
CA ASN A 8 -1.85 -12.71 7.08
C ASN A 8 -3.09 -12.47 7.97
N PRO A 9 -3.10 -12.92 9.24
CA PRO A 9 -4.28 -12.79 10.10
C PRO A 9 -4.49 -11.34 10.58
N PHE A 10 -3.63 -10.43 10.13
CA PHE A 10 -3.54 -9.04 10.54
C PHE A 10 -4.11 -8.14 9.44
N GLY A 11 -5.03 -7.26 9.81
CA GLY A 11 -5.57 -6.22 8.92
C GLY A 11 -4.51 -5.16 8.58
N PRO A 12 -4.72 -4.33 7.54
CA PRO A 12 -3.81 -3.23 7.23
C PRO A 12 -3.63 -2.25 8.42
N GLU A 13 -4.64 -2.14 9.28
CA GLU A 13 -4.58 -1.35 10.51
C GLU A 13 -3.54 -1.92 11.50
N ASP A 14 -3.51 -3.24 11.70
CA ASP A 14 -2.51 -3.91 12.54
C ASP A 14 -1.09 -3.76 11.98
N ILE A 15 -0.96 -3.77 10.65
CA ILE A 15 0.31 -3.58 9.95
C ILE A 15 0.81 -2.15 10.08
N LEU A 16 -0.09 -1.16 10.02
CA LEU A 16 0.24 0.24 10.26
C LEU A 16 0.72 0.46 11.69
N GLU A 17 0.04 -0.09 12.69
CA GLU A 17 0.46 -0.01 14.09
C GLU A 17 1.84 -0.63 14.30
N LEU A 18 2.09 -1.80 13.72
CA LEU A 18 3.38 -2.46 13.75
C LEU A 18 4.47 -1.63 13.10
N LEU A 19 4.19 -1.00 11.95
CA LEU A 19 5.13 -0.10 11.29
C LEU A 19 5.46 1.11 12.17
N LEU A 20 4.45 1.74 12.79
CA LEU A 20 4.63 2.88 13.69
C LEU A 20 5.49 2.50 14.91
N GLU A 21 5.21 1.36 15.53
CA GLU A 21 6.00 0.84 16.65
C GLU A 21 7.47 0.63 16.26
N LYS A 22 7.71 0.02 15.10
CA LYS A 22 9.05 -0.24 14.55
C LYS A 22 9.79 1.06 14.29
N LEU A 23 9.15 2.05 13.65
CA LEU A 23 9.78 3.34 13.34
C LEU A 23 10.11 4.12 14.63
N SER A 24 9.20 4.11 15.61
CA SER A 24 9.42 4.74 16.91
C SER A 24 10.63 4.17 17.64
N ARG A 25 10.79 2.84 17.67
CA ARG A 25 11.97 2.16 18.26
C ARG A 25 13.30 2.53 17.61
N ARG A 26 13.27 3.07 16.38
CA ARG A 26 14.46 3.51 15.62
C ARG A 26 14.64 5.03 15.66
N GLY A 27 13.89 5.73 16.51
CA GLY A 27 14.04 7.17 16.73
C GLY A 27 13.27 8.04 15.73
N VAL A 28 12.41 7.46 14.88
CA VAL A 28 11.53 8.25 14.02
C VAL A 28 10.36 8.76 14.84
N LEU A 29 10.23 10.08 14.95
CA LEU A 29 9.12 10.69 15.66
C LEU A 29 7.82 10.50 14.87
N LEU A 30 6.67 10.38 15.55
CA LEU A 30 5.37 10.24 14.88
C LEU A 30 5.10 11.35 13.85
N LEU A 31 5.51 12.58 14.14
CA LEU A 31 5.38 13.72 13.21
C LEU A 31 6.26 13.58 11.96
N GLN A 32 7.35 12.82 12.04
CA GLN A 32 8.28 12.56 10.94
C GLN A 32 7.84 11.38 10.07
N VAL A 33 7.01 10.47 10.59
CA VAL A 33 6.58 9.26 9.89
C VAL A 33 5.97 9.55 8.51
N PRO A 34 5.04 10.52 8.32
CA PRO A 34 4.47 10.78 7.00
C PRO A 34 5.52 11.19 5.96
N ARG A 35 6.51 12.01 6.37
CA ARG A 35 7.63 12.39 5.51
C ARG A 35 8.51 11.19 5.19
N PHE A 36 8.84 10.38 6.19
CA PHE A 36 9.66 9.18 6.03
C PHE A 36 9.03 8.21 5.02
N ILE A 37 7.76 7.87 5.20
CA ILE A 37 7.03 6.97 4.30
C ILE A 37 7.01 7.55 2.88
N LYS A 38 6.74 8.85 2.73
CA LYS A 38 6.76 9.52 1.42
C LYS A 38 8.12 9.43 0.74
N ASP A 39 9.21 9.66 1.48
CA ASP A 39 10.57 9.59 0.94
C ASP A 39 10.91 8.17 0.49
N VAL A 40 10.56 7.14 1.28
CA VAL A 40 10.71 5.73 0.89
C VAL A 40 9.90 5.44 -0.37
N MET A 41 8.63 5.84 -0.40
CA MET A 41 7.73 5.63 -1.55
C MET A 41 8.27 6.28 -2.82
N ASN A 42 8.75 7.53 -2.75
CA ASN A 42 9.36 8.21 -3.89
C ASN A 42 10.58 7.43 -4.42
N ILE A 43 11.41 6.90 -3.53
CA ILE A 43 12.59 6.11 -3.92
C ILE A 43 12.19 4.80 -4.61
N ILE A 44 11.24 4.04 -4.06
CA ILE A 44 10.88 2.72 -4.59
C ILE A 44 9.89 2.78 -5.77
N THR A 45 9.21 3.91 -5.99
CA THR A 45 8.31 4.08 -7.14
C THR A 45 9.08 4.07 -8.47
N GLU A 46 10.32 4.57 -8.48
CA GLU A 46 11.19 4.51 -9.66
C GLU A 46 11.58 3.07 -10.03
N ASN A 47 11.80 2.21 -9.03
CA ASN A 47 12.11 0.81 -9.22
C ASN A 47 11.70 0.00 -7.97
N ARG A 48 10.63 -0.79 -8.10
CA ARG A 48 10.04 -1.55 -7.00
C ARG A 48 11.02 -2.59 -6.41
N TYR A 49 11.97 -3.08 -7.21
CA TYR A 49 12.93 -4.12 -6.84
C TYR A 49 14.26 -3.57 -6.33
N LEU A 50 14.33 -2.30 -5.96
CA LEU A 50 15.53 -1.74 -5.34
C LEU A 50 15.94 -2.55 -4.10
N ALA A 51 17.22 -2.89 -4.05
CA ALA A 51 17.83 -3.48 -2.87
C ALA A 51 17.78 -2.48 -1.71
N GLN A 52 17.54 -2.99 -0.50
CA GLN A 52 17.45 -2.19 0.73
C GLN A 52 18.66 -1.25 0.90
N SER A 53 19.87 -1.72 0.58
CA SER A 53 21.10 -0.91 0.66
C SER A 53 21.04 0.36 -0.21
N VAL A 54 20.45 0.26 -1.40
CA VAL A 54 20.29 1.40 -2.33
C VAL A 54 19.25 2.38 -1.80
N VAL A 55 18.16 1.87 -1.22
CA VAL A 55 17.13 2.71 -0.58
C VAL A 55 17.73 3.45 0.62
N ASN A 56 18.48 2.76 1.48
CA ASN A 56 19.19 3.36 2.61
C ASN A 56 20.15 4.45 2.18
N HIS A 57 20.98 4.21 1.17
CA HIS A 57 21.89 5.22 0.65
C HIS A 57 21.16 6.48 0.17
N ARG A 58 19.99 6.33 -0.47
CA ARG A 58 19.17 7.47 -0.91
C ARG A 58 18.51 8.20 0.27
N LEU A 59 18.02 7.47 1.28
CA LEU A 59 17.45 8.05 2.49
C LEU A 59 18.48 8.87 3.28
N VAL A 60 19.72 8.39 3.39
CA VAL A 60 20.82 9.14 4.02
C VAL A 60 21.05 10.47 3.32
N ARG A 61 20.99 10.51 1.98
CA ARG A 61 21.09 11.76 1.21
C ARG A 61 19.94 12.73 1.45
N LEU A 62 18.79 12.26 1.92
CA LEU A 62 17.63 13.07 2.31
C LEU A 62 17.65 13.51 3.78
N GLY A 63 18.70 13.11 4.53
CA GLY A 63 18.92 13.47 5.93
C GLY A 63 18.39 12.44 6.94
N TRP A 64 18.04 11.24 6.50
CA TRP A 64 17.64 10.15 7.41
C TRP A 64 18.85 9.35 7.91
N ASP A 65 18.71 8.74 9.09
CA ASP A 65 19.73 7.83 9.62
C ASP A 65 19.73 6.48 8.87
N GLU A 66 20.92 5.91 8.64
CA GLU A 66 21.12 4.66 7.90
C GLU A 66 20.46 3.44 8.55
N ARG A 67 20.11 3.51 9.83
CA ARG A 67 19.60 2.40 10.64
C ARG A 67 18.07 2.36 10.74
N ILE A 68 17.37 3.34 10.17
CA ILE A 68 15.90 3.45 10.28
C ILE A 68 15.20 2.38 9.44
N LEU A 69 15.67 2.14 8.22
CA LEU A 69 15.03 1.22 7.29
C LEU A 69 15.82 -0.10 7.24
N ASP A 70 15.22 -1.15 7.80
CA ASP A 70 15.62 -2.52 7.57
C ASP A 70 14.72 -3.21 6.54
N GLY A 71 15.07 -4.43 6.15
CA GLY A 71 14.30 -5.20 5.18
C GLY A 71 12.85 -5.42 5.63
N TYR A 72 12.62 -5.59 6.94
CA TYR A 72 11.27 -5.81 7.44
C TYR A 72 10.41 -4.55 7.34
N VAL A 73 10.93 -3.39 7.74
CA VAL A 73 10.24 -2.09 7.61
C VAL A 73 9.96 -1.77 6.14
N LEU A 74 10.90 -2.08 5.24
CA LEU A 74 10.71 -1.89 3.81
C LEU A 74 9.56 -2.75 3.25
N GLU A 75 9.47 -4.02 3.66
CA GLU A 75 8.38 -4.91 3.25
C GLU A 75 7.02 -4.46 3.82
N LEU A 76 6.96 -3.96 5.06
CA LEU A 76 5.71 -3.41 5.62
C LEU A 76 5.22 -2.21 4.79
N ILE A 77 6.13 -1.30 4.40
CA ILE A 77 5.78 -0.14 3.55
C ILE A 77 5.31 -0.59 2.17
N ARG A 78 5.97 -1.58 1.56
CA ARG A 78 5.54 -2.17 0.27
C ARG A 78 4.15 -2.78 0.38
N PHE A 79 3.91 -3.59 1.41
CA PHE A 79 2.61 -4.22 1.65
C PHE A 79 1.49 -3.19 1.79
N LEU A 80 1.69 -2.15 2.61
CA LEU A 80 0.71 -1.08 2.79
C LEU A 80 0.43 -0.35 1.48
N SER A 81 1.47 -0.02 0.70
CA SER A 81 1.31 0.61 -0.62
C SER A 81 0.54 -0.24 -1.62
N GLU A 82 0.70 -1.57 -1.59
CA GLU A 82 -0.05 -2.47 -2.46
C GLU A 82 -1.51 -2.63 -2.01
N SER A 83 -1.74 -2.57 -0.69
CA SER A 83 -3.09 -2.68 -0.11
C SER A 83 -3.97 -1.47 -0.41
N ASP A 84 -3.41 -0.25 -0.42
CA ASP A 84 -4.11 0.97 -0.84
C ASP A 84 -4.38 0.98 -2.36
N ALA A 85 -3.53 0.33 -3.15
CA ALA A 85 -3.63 0.31 -4.61
C ALA A 85 -4.64 -0.70 -5.17
N ASN A 86 -5.08 -1.69 -4.38
CA ASN A 86 -6.02 -2.71 -4.83
C ASN A 86 -7.32 -2.75 -4.00
N PRO A 87 -8.34 -1.94 -4.37
CA PRO A 87 -9.66 -2.01 -3.72
C PRO A 87 -10.39 -3.34 -3.94
N TYR A 88 -9.86 -4.25 -4.79
CA TYR A 88 -10.47 -5.54 -5.12
C TYR A 88 -9.75 -6.76 -4.50
N SER A 89 -8.64 -6.58 -3.77
CA SER A 89 -7.97 -7.69 -3.06
C SER A 89 -8.66 -8.10 -1.76
N ARG A 90 -9.61 -7.30 -1.25
CA ARG A 90 -10.27 -7.54 0.03
C ARG A 90 -11.59 -8.31 -0.18
N GLY A 91 -11.48 -9.63 -0.35
CA GLY A 91 -12.51 -10.65 -0.08
C GLY A 91 -13.93 -10.43 -0.62
N THR A 92 -14.32 -11.26 -1.61
CA THR A 92 -15.66 -11.84 -1.79
C THR A 92 -16.90 -10.96 -1.51
N LEU A 93 -17.53 -10.45 -2.59
CA LEU A 93 -18.80 -10.97 -3.14
C LEU A 93 -19.15 -10.19 -4.43
N PRO A 94 -19.47 -10.87 -5.54
CA PRO A 94 -20.13 -10.22 -6.68
C PRO A 94 -21.62 -10.08 -6.32
N PHE A 95 -22.01 -8.97 -5.69
CA PHE A 95 -23.44 -8.67 -5.58
C PHE A 95 -23.89 -7.91 -6.83
N ALA A 96 -24.51 -8.68 -7.71
CA ALA A 96 -25.33 -8.21 -8.80
C ALA A 96 -26.54 -7.40 -8.29
N GLY A 97 -26.98 -6.44 -9.09
CA GLY A 97 -28.24 -5.69 -8.95
C GLY A 97 -27.98 -4.24 -8.56
N SER A 98 -28.33 -3.22 -9.33
CA SER A 98 -29.60 -3.07 -10.04
C SER A 98 -29.50 -2.15 -11.23
N GLN A 99 -30.37 -2.44 -12.20
CA GLN A 99 -30.59 -1.74 -13.45
C GLN A 99 -30.69 -0.22 -13.34
N SER A 100 -30.21 0.47 -14.37
CA SER A 100 -30.91 1.64 -14.92
C SER A 100 -30.95 1.50 -16.43
N LYS A 101 -31.85 0.66 -16.91
CA LYS A 101 -32.31 0.70 -18.30
C LYS A 101 -33.30 1.87 -18.37
N VAL A 102 -32.80 3.08 -18.63
CA VAL A 102 -33.65 4.23 -18.94
C VAL A 102 -34.22 3.95 -20.32
N GLY A 103 -35.49 3.52 -20.35
CA GLY A 103 -36.26 3.43 -21.58
C GLY A 103 -36.51 4.83 -22.11
N ILE A 104 -35.74 5.24 -23.12
CA ILE A 104 -36.16 6.32 -24.00
C ILE A 104 -37.05 5.72 -25.08
N THR A 105 -38.36 5.78 -24.84
CA THR A 105 -39.36 5.78 -25.91
C THR A 105 -39.08 7.02 -26.75
N GLY A 106 -38.57 6.80 -27.95
CA GLY A 106 -38.26 7.81 -28.95
C GLY A 106 -38.52 7.17 -30.31
N GLU A 107 -39.76 7.29 -30.72
CA GLU A 107 -40.39 6.66 -31.86
C GLU A 107 -39.74 7.17 -33.16
N ASN A 108 -39.46 6.24 -34.07
CA ASN A 108 -39.02 6.51 -35.44
C ASN A 108 -40.02 7.44 -36.15
N ARG A 109 -39.54 8.31 -37.06
CA ARG A 109 -39.58 8.03 -38.51
C ARG A 109 -38.99 9.16 -39.34
N VAL A 110 -37.95 8.81 -40.08
CA VAL A 110 -37.53 9.43 -41.33
C VAL A 110 -38.50 9.01 -42.44
N HIS A 111 -39.15 9.98 -43.08
CA HIS A 111 -39.36 10.13 -44.54
C HIS A 111 -40.36 11.25 -44.82
#